data_AF-A0AAD6G4S9-F1
#
_entry.id   AF-A0AAD6G4S9-F1
#
_cell.length_a   1.000
_cell.length_b   1.000
_cell.length_c   1.000
_cell.angle_alpha   90.00
_cell.angle_beta   90.00
_cell.angle_gamma   90.00
#
_symmetry.space_group_name_H-M   'P 1'
#
loop_
_entity.id
_entity.type
_entity.pdbx_description
1 polymer ?
#
loop_
_entity_poly.entity_id
_entity_poly.type
_entity_poly.pdbx_seq_one_letter_code
_entity_poly.pdbx_strand_id
1 'polypeptide(L)' 'MTHTGEYTAPKTLDTALDLLDKEAVELDRIMDTFALEHFLLVKRFERDALARKDPEEVRMVLTELF' A
#
# COMPACT_ATOMS: atom_id res chain seq x y z
N MET A 1 -14.29 20.29 -10.77
CA MET A 1 -14.92 19.20 -11.53
C MET A 1 -14.82 17.95 -10.68
N THR A 2 -15.93 17.48 -10.13
CA THR A 2 -15.96 16.25 -9.32
C THR A 2 -15.90 15.05 -10.27
N HIS A 3 -14.72 14.46 -10.42
CA HIS A 3 -14.57 13.16 -11.09
C HIS A 3 -15.26 12.10 -10.22
N THR A 4 -16.55 11.84 -10.46
CA THR A 4 -17.21 10.62 -9.98
C THR A 4 -16.90 9.49 -10.96
N GLY A 5 -15.62 9.14 -11.07
CA GLY A 5 -15.25 7.82 -11.58
C GLY A 5 -15.46 6.82 -10.44
N GLU A 6 -16.08 5.66 -10.71
CA GLU A 6 -16.14 4.58 -9.74
C GLU A 6 -14.71 4.22 -9.30
N TYR A 7 -14.33 4.64 -8.09
CA TYR A 7 -13.07 4.22 -7.49
C TYR A 7 -13.22 2.77 -7.02
N THR A 8 -12.63 1.85 -7.75
CA THR A 8 -12.53 0.46 -7.31
C THR A 8 -11.28 0.34 -6.44
N ALA A 9 -11.46 0.01 -5.16
CA ALA A 9 -10.34 -0.21 -4.27
C ALA A 9 -9.44 -1.36 -4.79
N PRO A 10 -8.11 -1.20 -4.74
CA PRO A 10 -7.19 -2.25 -5.15
C PRO A 10 -7.39 -3.51 -4.29
N LYS A 11 -7.38 -4.68 -4.93
CA LYS A 11 -7.60 -5.99 -4.27
C LYS A 11 -6.32 -6.63 -3.76
N THR A 12 -5.16 -6.08 -4.10
CA THR A 12 -3.85 -6.58 -3.68
C THR A 12 -3.01 -5.42 -3.16
N LEU A 13 -2.10 -5.75 -2.25
CA LEU A 13 -1.16 -4.77 -1.71
C LEU A 13 -0.24 -4.20 -2.80
N ASP A 14 0.21 -5.03 -3.76
CA ASP A 14 1.03 -4.55 -4.89
C ASP A 14 0.30 -3.51 -5.74
N THR A 15 -0.95 -3.80 -6.15
CA THR A 15 -1.71 -2.85 -6.94
C THR A 15 -2.01 -1.57 -6.15
N ALA A 16 -2.19 -1.68 -4.84
CA ALA A 16 -2.36 -0.51 -3.98
C ALA A 16 -1.10 0.36 -3.93
N LEU A 17 0.07 -0.26 -3.72
CA LEU A 17 1.35 0.45 -3.66
C LEU A 17 1.74 1.07 -5.01
N ASP A 18 1.47 0.39 -6.12
CA ASP A 18 1.72 0.92 -7.47
C ASP A 18 0.82 2.13 -7.80
N LEU A 19 -0.45 2.09 -7.36
CA LEU A 19 -1.35 3.23 -7.52
C LEU A 19 -0.89 4.41 -6.65
N LEU A 20 -0.49 4.13 -5.42
CA LEU A 20 0.02 5.15 -4.50
C LEU A 20 1.29 5.82 -5.04
N ASP A 21 2.18 5.07 -5.69
CA ASP A 21 3.40 5.59 -6.33
C ASP A 21 3.07 6.45 -7.56
N LYS A 22 2.06 6.06 -8.36
CA LYS A 22 1.60 6.83 -9.52
C LYS A 22 0.90 8.13 -9.15
N GLU A 23 0.11 8.10 -8.09
CA GLU A 23 -0.62 9.27 -7.56
C GLU A 23 0.22 10.04 -6.52
N ALA A 24 1.46 9.61 -6.27
CA ALA A 24 2.33 10.17 -5.26
C ALA A 24 2.50 11.68 -5.42
N VAL A 25 2.57 12.20 -6.65
CA VAL A 25 2.74 13.65 -6.89
C VAL A 25 1.58 14.50 -6.35
N GLU A 26 0.35 13.99 -6.39
CA GLU A 26 -0.79 14.70 -5.77
C GLU A 26 -0.82 14.48 -4.25
N LEU A 27 -0.49 13.27 -3.80
CA LEU A 27 -0.46 12.93 -2.38
C LEU A 27 0.66 13.65 -1.62
N ASP A 28 1.80 13.87 -2.28
CA ASP A 28 3.00 14.59 -1.83
C ASP A 28 2.75 16.10 -1.61
N ARG A 29 1.70 16.64 -2.25
CA ARG A 29 1.26 18.02 -2.00
C ARG A 29 0.41 18.13 -0.74
N ILE A 30 -0.09 17.01 -0.22
CA ILE A 30 -1.01 16.92 0.92
C ILE A 30 -0.28 16.37 2.15
N MET A 31 0.59 15.40 1.94
CA MET A 31 1.46 14.78 2.93
C MET A 31 2.87 15.34 2.80
N ASP A 32 3.58 15.49 3.91
CA ASP A 32 5.03 15.74 3.88
C ASP A 32 5.72 14.64 3.04
N THR A 33 6.50 15.05 2.03
CA THR A 33 7.22 14.16 1.10
C THR A 33 7.95 13.05 1.80
N PHE A 34 8.59 13.37 2.91
CA PHE A 34 9.34 12.39 3.69
C PHE A 34 8.44 11.28 4.25
N ALA A 35 7.22 11.62 4.68
CA ALA A 35 6.29 10.66 5.25
C ALA A 35 5.76 9.68 4.19
N LEU A 36 5.51 10.15 2.96
CA LEU A 36 5.03 9.32 1.88
C LEU A 36 6.10 8.33 1.39
N GLU A 37 7.32 8.82 1.15
CA GLU A 37 8.45 7.98 0.76
C GLU A 37 8.74 6.91 1.82
N HIS A 38 8.75 7.31 3.10
CA HIS A 38 8.97 6.38 4.21
C HIS A 38 7.85 5.34 4.31
N PHE A 39 6.58 5.74 4.14
CA PHE A 39 5.46 4.81 4.13
C PHE A 39 5.58 3.77 3.01
N LEU A 40 5.87 4.22 1.78
CA LEU A 40 6.06 3.33 0.63
C LEU A 40 7.21 2.35 0.84
N LEU A 41 8.33 2.82 1.39
CA LEU A 41 9.48 1.98 1.71
C LEU A 41 9.11 0.87 2.70
N VAL A 42 8.47 1.24 3.83
CA VAL A 42 8.08 0.29 4.87
C VAL A 42 7.10 -0.75 4.33
N LYS A 43 6.09 -0.33 3.56
CA LYS A 43 5.09 -1.27 3.03
C LYS A 43 5.62 -2.21 1.96
N ARG A 44 6.56 -1.74 1.12
CA ARG A 44 7.28 -2.62 0.19
C ARG A 44 8.13 -3.65 0.94
N PHE A 45 8.81 -3.23 2.01
CA PHE A 45 9.56 -4.16 2.87
C PHE A 45 8.66 -5.20 3.54
N GLU A 46 7.54 -4.78 4.14
CA GLU A 46 6.56 -5.69 4.76
C GLU A 46 6.04 -6.72 3.73
N ARG A 47 5.64 -6.25 2.54
CA ARG A 47 5.22 -7.14 1.45
C ARG A 47 6.31 -8.16 1.10
N ASP A 48 7.55 -7.71 0.90
CA ASP A 48 8.65 -8.61 0.54
C ASP A 48 8.94 -9.65 1.63
N ALA A 49 8.74 -9.28 2.90
CA ALA A 49 8.87 -10.20 4.02
C ALA A 49 7.73 -11.23 4.04
N LEU A 50 6.49 -10.82 3.76
CA LEU A 50 5.33 -11.70 3.70
C LEU A 50 5.34 -12.61 2.46
N ALA A 51 5.82 -12.12 1.31
CA ALA A 51 5.90 -12.89 0.07
C ALA A 51 6.87 -14.09 0.16
N ARG A 52 7.76 -14.11 1.15
CA ARG A 52 8.69 -15.22 1.42
C ARG A 52 8.12 -16.28 2.36
N LYS A 53 6.91 -16.07 2.88
CA LYS A 53 6.24 -16.95 3.85
C LYS A 53 5.15 -17.77 3.17
N ASP A 54 4.74 -18.85 3.83
CA ASP A 54 3.59 -19.62 3.40
C ASP A 54 2.29 -18.79 3.57
N PRO A 55 1.31 -18.88 2.66
CA PRO A 55 0.06 -18.13 2.76
C PRO A 55 -0.70 -18.34 4.09
N GLU A 56 -0.64 -19.53 4.67
CA GLU A 56 -1.29 -19.84 5.94
C GLU A 56 -0.56 -19.19 7.12
N GLU A 57 0.77 -19.16 7.09
CA GLU A 57 1.57 -18.40 8.06
C GLU A 57 1.26 -16.90 7.97
N VAL A 58 1.17 -16.36 6.75
CA VAL A 58 0.78 -14.95 6.54
C VAL A 58 -0.61 -14.68 7.10
N ARG A 59 -1.57 -15.59 6.86
CA ARG A 59 -2.94 -15.47 7.39
C ARG A 59 -2.95 -15.47 8.92
N MET A 60 -2.16 -16.32 9.56
CA MET A 60 -2.03 -16.35 11.03
C MET A 60 -1.45 -15.03 11.56
N VAL A 61 -0.34 -14.57 11.00
CA VAL A 61 0.31 -13.30 11.42
C VAL A 61 -0.65 -12.13 11.28
N LEU A 62 -1.39 -12.04 10.17
CA LEU A 62 -2.35 -10.95 9.98
C LEU A 62 -3.54 -11.05 10.94
N THR A 63 -3.98 -12.26 11.30
CA THR A 63 -5.07 -12.49 12.28
C THR A 63 -4.67 -12.09 13.70
N GLU A 64 -3.38 -12.18 14.05
CA GLU A 64 -2.89 -11.76 15.37
C GLU A 64 -2.75 -10.23 15.49
N LEU A 65 -2.65 -9.52 14.37
CA LEU A 65 -2.38 -8.09 14.32
C LEU A 65 -3.63 -7.21 14.10
N PHE A 66 -4.75 -7.77 13.65
CA PHE A 66 -5.98 -7.06 13.31
C PHE A 66 -7.22 -7.79 13.84
#